data_AF-A0A2P2K2N7-F1
#
_entry.id   AF-A0A2P2K2N7-F1
#
_cell.length_a   1.000
_cell.length_b   1.000
_cell.length_c   1.000
_cell.angle_alpha   90.00
_cell.angle_beta   90.00
_cell.angle_gamma   90.00
#
_symmetry.space_group_name_H-M   'P 1'
#
loop_
_entity.id
_entity.type
_entity.pdbx_description
1 polymer ?
#
loop_
_entity_poly.entity_id
_entity_poly.type
_entity_poly.pdbx_seq_one_letter_code
_entity_poly.pdbx_strand_id
1 'polypeptide(L)'
;MRALLNPRPSLSLNFTKACDFDRPRVHTVLRFHQLDRWIGRKRCCLTTKAILDSAIMDQIGIPESDIRNPSISSSYRSSKLPKPNQTVLEAQARVCTGPTRTRPLSEDQAVKVLDTILKSARGELKDEEEVSQAQLGAFFAAMTIRTNAFPEPTQWSEGEKRAMDRFWPVLARVLPADVIFVADPEGSIMGTGSSIGPQFVGNNVREMRLVGALREILAGGHLGFEEVQGVLRDVLPLKVEVGEGSVSESLLSAFLIGQRMNRETDRELKAYCLVFDDELGPQPVADVKSLTYYGEPYDGNTRYFKSTLFVAAVRSCYGESCLLHGLEWMPPKGGVTEEQMLKFVGANTSLTPLQAKELLEDKEVGFAYISQREACPSMNSLIGLREHIKKRPPIATTEKVQQFVRARGKEAMVAGFYHEGYEESLLMLMKRRGIHSGLVVKGEEGALSMTTRLRSPNASKGLPVNYCSGFRSLSMASAFELDGVLRQSFSIEVNAQDFGFEPTDTPRTDRSVCKKPDPLHLSSMKS
;
A
#
# COMPACT_ATOMS: atom_id res chain seq x y z
N MET A 1 -25.08 71.02 6.54
CA MET A 1 -25.06 71.84 7.76
C MET A 1 -23.77 71.56 8.51
N ARG A 2 -22.96 72.61 8.68
CA ARG A 2 -21.82 72.87 9.59
C ARG A 2 -21.24 71.67 10.38
N ALA A 3 -19.99 71.23 10.13
CA ALA A 3 -18.69 71.86 10.50
C ALA A 3 -18.34 71.58 11.99
N LEU A 4 -17.14 71.24 12.46
CA LEU A 4 -15.74 71.10 12.00
C LEU A 4 -15.04 70.33 13.19
N LEU A 5 -13.87 69.69 13.12
CA LEU A 5 -12.53 70.29 12.98
C LEU A 5 -11.49 69.14 12.92
N ASN A 6 -10.59 69.23 11.94
CA ASN A 6 -9.21 68.74 12.01
C ASN A 6 -8.34 70.01 12.12
N PRO A 7 -7.11 69.99 12.70
CA PRO A 7 -5.97 69.59 11.87
C PRO A 7 -4.74 69.00 12.62
N ARG A 8 -3.90 68.29 11.86
CA ARG A 8 -2.47 68.05 12.17
C ARG A 8 -1.63 69.30 11.82
N PRO A 9 -0.40 69.43 12.36
CA PRO A 9 0.79 69.34 11.49
C PRO A 9 1.97 68.59 12.16
N SER A 10 2.54 67.57 11.52
CA SER A 10 3.80 67.57 10.73
C SER A 10 5.10 67.69 11.53
N LEU A 11 5.96 66.65 11.47
CA LEU A 11 7.36 66.73 11.01
C LEU A 11 7.98 65.32 10.98
N SER A 12 8.45 64.96 9.79
CA SER A 12 9.32 63.83 9.49
C SER A 12 10.75 64.10 9.98
N LEU A 13 11.47 63.07 10.43
CA LEU A 13 12.90 62.86 10.13
C LEU A 13 13.30 61.40 10.42
N ASN A 14 14.16 60.91 9.53
CA ASN A 14 14.59 59.52 9.32
C ASN A 14 15.48 58.94 10.43
N PHE A 15 15.48 57.61 10.58
CA PHE A 15 16.60 56.69 10.24
C PHE A 15 16.53 55.36 11.02
N THR A 16 16.57 54.25 10.26
CA THR A 16 17.22 52.95 10.55
C THR A 16 17.25 52.38 11.98
N LYS A 17 16.66 51.20 12.17
CA LYS A 17 17.38 49.94 12.44
C LYS A 17 16.41 48.81 12.81
N ALA A 18 16.84 47.60 12.47
CA ALA A 18 16.20 46.32 12.76
C ALA A 18 15.82 46.13 14.23
N CYS A 19 14.72 45.42 14.46
CA CYS A 19 14.50 44.65 15.67
C CYS A 19 13.88 43.31 15.29
N ASP A 20 14.66 42.26 15.57
CA ASP A 20 14.28 40.87 15.60
C ASP A 20 13.03 40.66 16.47
N PHE A 21 12.07 39.89 15.96
CA PHE A 21 11.03 39.28 16.78
C PHE A 21 11.39 37.81 17.01
N ASP A 22 11.84 37.54 18.23
CA ASP A 22 12.10 36.22 18.78
C ASP A 22 10.88 35.30 18.61
N ARG A 23 11.09 34.14 17.99
CA ARG A 23 10.17 32.99 18.04
C ARG A 23 10.37 32.26 19.37
N PRO A 24 9.32 31.96 20.15
CA PRO A 24 9.50 31.15 21.35
C PRO A 24 9.77 29.69 20.96
N ARG A 25 10.96 29.19 21.34
CA ARG A 25 11.30 27.76 21.34
C ARG A 25 10.51 27.07 22.44
N VAL A 26 9.50 26.29 22.05
CA VAL A 26 8.80 25.39 22.97
C VAL A 26 9.69 24.15 23.18
N HIS A 27 10.52 24.18 24.23
CA HIS A 27 11.17 22.98 24.74
C HIS A 27 10.12 22.10 25.41
N THR A 28 9.70 21.02 24.74
CA THR A 28 8.83 20.02 25.35
C THR A 28 9.71 19.08 26.17
N VAL A 29 9.87 19.38 27.46
CA VAL A 29 10.50 18.47 28.42
C VAL A 29 9.49 17.37 28.74
N LEU A 30 9.73 16.15 28.25
CA LEU A 30 9.01 14.95 28.67
C LEU A 30 9.32 14.69 30.15
N ARG A 31 8.47 15.20 31.06
CA ARG A 31 8.47 14.78 32.46
C ARG A 31 7.76 13.43 32.56
N PHE A 32 8.54 12.37 32.71
CA PHE A 32 8.03 11.11 33.23
C PHE A 32 7.59 11.34 34.68
N HIS A 33 6.28 11.36 34.92
CA HIS A 33 5.77 11.25 36.28
C HIS A 33 6.11 9.86 36.81
N GLN A 34 6.91 9.79 37.87
CA GLN A 34 7.15 8.59 38.66
C GLN A 34 5.81 7.99 39.10
N LEU A 35 5.44 6.86 38.50
CA LEU A 35 4.48 5.95 39.10
C LEU A 35 5.27 4.97 39.97
N ASP A 36 5.49 5.35 41.23
CA ASP A 36 5.86 4.41 42.27
C ASP A 36 4.63 3.57 42.64
N ARG A 37 4.61 2.30 42.23
CA ARG A 37 4.41 1.13 43.12
C ARG A 37 4.17 -0.19 42.37
N TRP A 38 5.08 -1.11 42.64
CA TRP A 38 4.89 -2.55 42.87
C TRP A 38 4.58 -3.45 41.67
N ILE A 39 5.66 -3.96 41.06
CA ILE A 39 5.66 -5.30 40.47
C ILE A 39 6.58 -6.18 41.33
N GLY A 40 6.01 -6.77 42.37
CA GLY A 40 6.57 -7.98 42.96
C GLY A 40 6.23 -9.15 42.04
N ARG A 41 7.04 -9.40 41.01
CA ARG A 41 6.92 -10.61 40.19
C ARG A 41 8.04 -11.59 40.50
N LYS A 42 7.62 -12.79 40.88
CA LYS A 42 8.47 -13.98 40.96
C LYS A 42 9.31 -14.07 39.69
N ARG A 43 10.63 -14.02 39.86
CA ARG A 43 11.59 -14.37 38.82
C ARG A 43 11.38 -15.83 38.44
N CYS A 44 10.76 -16.06 37.29
CA CYS A 44 11.04 -17.23 36.47
C CYS A 44 11.62 -16.69 35.16
N CYS A 45 12.86 -16.19 35.24
CA CYS A 45 13.65 -15.89 34.04
C CYS A 45 14.12 -17.23 33.47
N LEU A 46 13.33 -17.80 32.55
CA LEU A 46 13.87 -18.70 31.55
C LEU A 46 14.49 -17.82 30.46
N THR A 47 15.77 -17.48 30.62
CA THR A 47 16.62 -17.11 29.49
C THR A 47 16.80 -18.33 28.62
N THR A 48 15.83 -18.62 27.75
CA THR A 48 16.01 -19.53 26.64
C THR A 48 16.83 -18.80 25.58
N LYS A 49 18.03 -19.30 25.32
CA LYS A 49 18.63 -19.14 23.99
C LYS A 49 17.54 -19.56 23.01
N ALA A 50 17.16 -18.68 22.08
CA ALA A 50 16.21 -18.99 21.03
C ALA A 50 16.83 -20.00 20.05
N ILE A 51 16.88 -21.25 20.47
CA ILE A 51 16.84 -22.42 19.62
C ILE A 51 15.52 -23.06 20.04
N LEU A 52 14.49 -22.96 19.20
CA LEU A 52 13.22 -23.62 19.45
C LEU A 52 13.51 -25.13 19.54
N ASP A 53 13.20 -25.74 20.69
CA ASP A 53 13.18 -27.19 20.82
C ASP A 53 12.01 -27.76 20.00
N SER A 54 12.24 -28.83 19.24
CA SER A 54 11.20 -29.47 18.42
C SER A 54 9.97 -29.90 19.24
N ALA A 55 10.16 -30.19 20.54
CA ALA A 55 9.09 -30.53 21.48
C ALA A 55 8.10 -29.38 21.76
N ILE A 56 8.52 -28.12 21.65
CA ILE A 56 7.63 -26.95 21.76
C ILE A 56 6.89 -26.74 20.44
N MET A 57 7.52 -27.07 19.31
CA MET A 57 6.95 -26.92 17.97
C MET A 57 5.78 -27.89 17.73
N ASP A 58 5.88 -29.12 18.24
CA ASP A 58 4.79 -30.10 18.20
C ASP A 58 3.57 -29.66 19.03
N GLN A 59 3.76 -28.85 20.08
CA GLN A 59 2.64 -28.31 20.88
C GLN A 59 1.96 -27.09 20.23
N ILE A 60 2.69 -26.32 19.42
CA ILE A 60 2.17 -25.13 18.71
C ILE A 60 1.63 -25.50 17.31
N GLY A 61 1.88 -26.73 16.84
CA GLY A 61 1.36 -27.25 15.56
C GLY A 61 1.99 -26.58 14.34
N ILE A 62 3.21 -26.03 14.46
CA ILE A 62 3.95 -25.41 13.35
C ILE A 62 4.97 -26.43 12.82
N PRO A 63 4.81 -26.97 11.60
CA PRO A 63 5.79 -27.86 11.00
C PRO A 63 7.16 -27.18 10.87
N GLU A 64 8.21 -27.85 11.30
CA GLU A 64 9.60 -27.33 11.28
C GLU A 64 10.08 -26.97 9.86
N SER A 65 9.48 -27.57 8.83
CA SER A 65 9.73 -27.28 7.40
C SER A 65 9.21 -25.93 6.90
N ASP A 66 8.32 -25.26 7.65
CA ASP A 66 7.69 -24.00 7.23
C ASP A 66 8.37 -22.76 7.83
N ILE A 67 9.31 -22.93 8.77
CA ILE A 67 10.07 -21.83 9.36
C ILE A 67 11.18 -21.40 8.41
N ARG A 68 10.87 -20.39 7.61
CA ARG A 68 11.84 -19.72 6.74
C ARG A 68 12.46 -18.55 7.49
N ASN A 69 13.77 -18.37 7.37
CA ASN A 69 14.43 -17.18 7.91
C ASN A 69 14.32 -16.03 6.87
N PRO A 70 13.66 -14.91 7.21
CA PRO A 70 13.45 -13.81 6.27
C PRO A 70 14.73 -13.14 5.76
N SER A 71 15.84 -13.23 6.49
CA SER A 71 17.11 -12.61 6.08
C SER A 71 17.87 -13.42 5.03
N ILE A 72 17.61 -14.73 4.91
CA ILE A 72 18.32 -15.63 3.97
C ILE A 72 17.41 -16.14 2.85
N SER A 73 16.11 -16.28 3.11
CA SER A 73 15.18 -16.91 2.18
C SER A 73 15.09 -16.13 0.87
N SER A 74 15.09 -16.85 -0.26
CA SER A 74 15.02 -16.24 -1.59
C SER A 74 13.62 -15.71 -1.93
N SER A 75 12.57 -16.33 -1.39
CA SER A 75 11.20 -15.85 -1.54
C SER A 75 10.23 -16.54 -0.57
N TYR A 76 9.20 -15.79 -0.14
CA TYR A 76 7.99 -16.32 0.51
C TYR A 76 6.83 -16.48 -0.47
N ARG A 77 7.06 -16.25 -1.76
CA ARG A 77 6.08 -16.49 -2.82
C ARG A 77 5.69 -17.98 -2.82
N SER A 78 4.39 -18.25 -2.79
CA SER A 78 3.87 -19.60 -2.97
C SER A 78 4.21 -20.14 -4.36
N SER A 79 4.69 -21.39 -4.43
CA SER A 79 4.93 -22.08 -5.70
C SER A 79 3.64 -22.43 -6.45
N LYS A 80 2.49 -22.42 -5.77
CA LYS A 80 1.17 -22.67 -6.36
C LYS A 80 0.67 -21.52 -7.24
N LEU A 81 1.23 -20.32 -7.08
CA LEU A 81 0.85 -19.17 -7.90
C LEU A 81 1.50 -19.25 -9.27
N PRO A 82 0.75 -19.16 -10.38
CA PRO A 82 1.32 -19.11 -11.72
C PRO A 82 2.15 -17.84 -11.89
N LYS A 83 3.29 -17.94 -12.57
CA LYS A 83 4.16 -16.78 -12.80
C LYS A 83 3.65 -15.98 -14.00
N PRO A 84 3.80 -14.64 -13.98
CA PRO A 84 3.49 -13.82 -15.14
C PRO A 84 4.52 -14.01 -16.25
N ASN A 85 4.09 -13.83 -17.51
CA ASN A 85 5.02 -13.69 -18.63
C ASN A 85 5.91 -12.46 -18.41
N GLN A 86 7.22 -12.66 -18.39
CA GLN A 86 8.17 -11.62 -18.00
C GLN A 86 8.25 -10.48 -19.01
N THR A 87 8.12 -10.76 -20.31
CA THR A 87 8.13 -9.74 -21.37
C THR A 87 6.97 -8.76 -21.19
N VAL A 88 5.76 -9.28 -20.96
CA VAL A 88 4.57 -8.43 -20.73
C VAL A 88 4.66 -7.71 -19.38
N LEU A 89 5.17 -8.37 -18.35
CA LEU A 89 5.36 -7.77 -17.01
C LEU A 89 6.30 -6.55 -17.03
N GLU A 90 7.38 -6.63 -17.81
CA GLU A 90 8.32 -5.52 -18.02
C GLU A 90 7.69 -4.36 -18.77
N ALA A 91 6.84 -4.64 -19.76
CA ALA A 91 6.07 -3.63 -20.46
C ALA A 91 5.09 -2.91 -19.53
N GLN A 92 4.29 -3.67 -18.76
CA GLN A 92 3.37 -3.13 -17.76
C GLN A 92 4.09 -2.26 -16.71
N ALA A 93 5.33 -2.62 -16.33
CA ALA A 93 6.14 -1.80 -15.44
C ALA A 93 6.40 -0.38 -15.99
N ARG A 94 6.28 -0.16 -17.29
CA ARG A 94 6.48 1.12 -17.96
C ARG A 94 5.19 1.84 -18.33
N VAL A 95 4.20 1.11 -18.85
CA VAL A 95 2.99 1.70 -19.44
C VAL A 95 1.81 1.79 -18.47
N CYS A 96 1.71 0.89 -17.49
CA CYS A 96 0.62 0.88 -16.49
C CYS A 96 0.88 1.87 -15.33
N THR A 97 1.20 3.12 -15.65
CA THR A 97 1.42 4.18 -14.66
C THR A 97 0.54 5.39 -14.94
N GLY A 98 0.45 6.32 -14.01
CA GLY A 98 -0.40 7.50 -14.17
C GLY A 98 0.10 8.47 -15.27
N PRO A 99 -0.69 9.52 -15.55
CA PRO A 99 -0.55 10.42 -16.71
C PRO A 99 0.76 11.21 -16.79
N THR A 100 1.59 11.17 -15.75
CA THR A 100 2.86 11.91 -15.70
C THR A 100 4.09 11.01 -15.62
N ARG A 101 3.91 9.71 -15.37
CA ARG A 101 5.03 8.76 -15.14
C ARG A 101 5.12 7.63 -16.14
N THR A 102 4.16 7.56 -17.06
CA THR A 102 4.14 6.60 -18.15
C THR A 102 5.30 6.82 -19.09
N ARG A 103 5.95 5.72 -19.44
CA ARG A 103 7.08 5.68 -20.37
C ARG A 103 6.68 4.83 -21.56
N PRO A 104 6.30 5.43 -22.69
CA PRO A 104 5.96 4.72 -23.92
C PRO A 104 7.03 3.68 -24.30
N LEU A 105 6.62 2.59 -24.92
CA LEU A 105 7.52 1.58 -25.46
C LEU A 105 8.20 2.09 -26.75
N SER A 106 9.42 1.61 -27.02
CA SER A 106 9.99 1.71 -28.37
C SER A 106 9.27 0.75 -29.31
N GLU A 107 9.47 0.90 -30.62
CA GLU A 107 8.90 0.00 -31.62
C GLU A 107 9.31 -1.46 -31.38
N ASP A 108 10.60 -1.75 -31.20
CA ASP A 108 11.09 -3.12 -30.93
C ASP A 108 10.46 -3.72 -29.66
N GLN A 109 10.25 -2.90 -28.63
CA GLN A 109 9.63 -3.33 -27.38
C GLN A 109 8.15 -3.63 -27.58
N ALA A 110 7.43 -2.77 -28.30
CA ALA A 110 6.02 -2.96 -28.62
C ALA A 110 5.82 -4.21 -29.50
N VAL A 111 6.64 -4.37 -30.56
CA VAL A 111 6.64 -5.55 -31.42
C VAL A 111 6.90 -6.82 -30.61
N LYS A 112 7.91 -6.82 -29.74
CA LYS A 112 8.22 -7.99 -28.88
C LYS A 112 7.03 -8.34 -27.99
N VAL A 113 6.40 -7.37 -27.34
CA VAL A 113 5.27 -7.60 -26.44
C VAL A 113 4.04 -8.14 -27.20
N LEU A 114 3.68 -7.52 -28.32
CA LEU A 114 2.52 -7.92 -29.12
C LEU A 114 2.73 -9.29 -29.79
N ASP A 115 3.95 -9.60 -30.23
CA ASP A 115 4.33 -10.92 -30.73
C ASP A 115 4.25 -11.99 -29.65
N THR A 116 4.74 -11.72 -28.44
CA THR A 116 4.59 -12.62 -27.27
C THR A 116 3.12 -12.86 -26.94
N ILE A 117 2.28 -11.82 -26.94
CA ILE A 117 0.83 -11.96 -26.72
C ILE A 117 0.20 -12.83 -27.82
N LEU A 118 0.53 -12.58 -29.09
CA LEU A 118 0.00 -13.34 -30.22
C LEU A 118 0.37 -14.83 -30.15
N LYS A 119 1.65 -15.12 -29.87
CA LYS A 119 2.13 -16.50 -29.69
C LYS A 119 1.45 -17.18 -28.50
N SER A 120 1.28 -16.47 -27.39
CA SER A 120 0.57 -17.00 -26.23
C SER A 120 -0.88 -17.36 -26.56
N ALA A 121 -1.61 -16.46 -27.24
CA ALA A 121 -2.99 -16.69 -27.63
C ALA A 121 -3.18 -17.87 -28.59
N ARG A 122 -2.12 -18.26 -29.32
CA ARG A 122 -2.11 -19.43 -30.21
C ARG A 122 -1.56 -20.70 -29.58
N GLY A 123 -1.10 -20.66 -28.33
CA GLY A 123 -0.41 -21.79 -27.69
C GLY A 123 0.95 -22.09 -28.33
N GLU A 124 1.60 -21.10 -28.93
CA GLU A 124 2.89 -21.23 -29.64
C GLU A 124 4.11 -20.89 -28.75
N LEU A 125 3.91 -20.42 -27.52
CA LEU A 125 5.01 -20.15 -26.59
C LEU A 125 5.65 -21.47 -26.12
N LYS A 126 6.98 -21.54 -26.22
CA LYS A 126 7.80 -22.67 -25.74
C LYS A 126 8.77 -22.13 -24.70
N ASP A 127 8.89 -22.84 -23.58
CA ASP A 127 9.83 -22.53 -22.50
C ASP A 127 9.65 -21.14 -21.84
N GLU A 128 8.51 -20.48 -22.07
CA GLU A 128 8.09 -19.23 -21.42
C GLU A 128 6.70 -19.39 -20.81
N GLU A 129 6.45 -18.68 -19.71
CA GLU A 129 5.11 -18.62 -19.09
C GLU A 129 4.11 -17.98 -20.06
N GLU A 130 2.90 -18.51 -20.13
CA GLU A 130 1.82 -17.92 -20.93
C GLU A 130 1.43 -16.53 -20.40
N VAL A 131 0.97 -15.66 -21.30
CA VAL A 131 0.42 -14.36 -20.95
C VAL A 131 -0.95 -14.57 -20.34
N SER A 132 -1.10 -14.24 -19.05
CA SER A 132 -2.36 -14.43 -18.34
C SER A 132 -3.44 -13.42 -18.75
N GLN A 133 -4.70 -13.76 -18.48
CA GLN A 133 -5.84 -12.84 -18.67
C GLN A 133 -5.67 -11.55 -17.85
N ALA A 134 -5.17 -11.66 -16.62
CA ALA A 134 -4.83 -10.50 -15.80
C ALA A 134 -3.77 -9.61 -16.48
N GLN A 135 -2.76 -10.20 -17.14
CA GLN A 135 -1.76 -9.43 -17.89
C GLN A 135 -2.36 -8.71 -19.11
N LEU A 136 -3.21 -9.39 -19.88
CA LEU A 136 -3.88 -8.82 -21.04
C LEU A 136 -4.76 -7.63 -20.65
N GLY A 137 -5.62 -7.79 -19.64
CA GLY A 137 -6.50 -6.72 -19.18
C GLY A 137 -5.74 -5.49 -18.68
N ALA A 138 -4.70 -5.69 -17.85
CA ALA A 138 -3.86 -4.60 -17.37
C ALA A 138 -3.08 -3.89 -18.48
N PHE A 139 -2.52 -4.64 -19.43
CA PHE A 139 -1.77 -4.07 -20.54
C PHE A 139 -2.67 -3.28 -21.49
N PHE A 140 -3.78 -3.87 -21.95
CA PHE A 140 -4.67 -3.21 -22.90
C PHE A 140 -5.44 -2.06 -22.26
N ALA A 141 -5.86 -2.13 -20.99
CA ALA A 141 -6.43 -0.97 -20.30
C ALA A 141 -5.46 0.22 -20.29
N ALA A 142 -4.17 -0.05 -20.09
CA ALA A 142 -3.14 0.98 -20.16
C ALA A 142 -2.99 1.56 -21.56
N MET A 143 -3.02 0.72 -22.60
CA MET A 143 -2.96 1.18 -23.99
C MET A 143 -4.17 2.08 -24.32
N THR A 144 -5.38 1.65 -23.97
CA THR A 144 -6.64 2.37 -24.21
C THR A 144 -6.68 3.73 -23.52
N ILE A 145 -6.45 3.78 -22.20
CA ILE A 145 -6.49 5.01 -21.42
C ILE A 145 -5.44 6.02 -21.89
N ARG A 146 -4.24 5.54 -22.24
CA ARG A 146 -3.17 6.41 -22.74
C ARG A 146 -3.56 7.11 -24.03
N THR A 147 -4.30 6.46 -24.91
CA THR A 147 -4.77 7.09 -26.15
C THR A 147 -5.92 8.06 -25.88
N ASN A 148 -6.85 7.69 -25.00
CA ASN A 148 -8.08 8.45 -24.78
C ASN A 148 -7.90 9.70 -23.92
N ALA A 149 -7.10 9.61 -22.85
CA ALA A 149 -7.18 10.57 -21.74
C ALA A 149 -5.84 11.19 -21.33
N PHE A 150 -4.71 10.58 -21.70
CA PHE A 150 -3.40 11.04 -21.22
C PHE A 150 -2.84 12.18 -22.07
N PRO A 151 -1.96 13.03 -21.49
CA PRO A 151 -1.28 14.07 -22.25
C PRO A 151 -0.25 13.48 -23.24
N GLU A 152 -0.01 14.18 -24.34
CA GLU A 152 0.82 13.77 -25.49
C GLU A 152 2.13 13.04 -25.13
N PRO A 153 2.96 13.50 -24.16
CA PRO A 153 4.22 12.82 -23.82
C PRO A 153 4.06 11.40 -23.27
N THR A 154 2.85 11.04 -22.85
CA THR A 154 2.51 9.75 -22.24
C THR A 154 1.48 8.95 -23.04
N GLN A 155 1.02 9.48 -24.17
CA GLN A 155 0.24 8.74 -25.17
C GLN A 155 1.13 7.72 -25.90
N TRP A 156 0.59 7.03 -26.90
CA TRP A 156 1.36 6.07 -27.70
C TRP A 156 2.51 6.75 -28.44
N SER A 157 3.67 6.11 -28.40
CA SER A 157 4.76 6.47 -29.30
C SER A 157 4.41 6.11 -30.75
N GLU A 158 5.09 6.75 -31.71
CA GLU A 158 4.97 6.35 -33.13
C GLU A 158 5.35 4.88 -33.37
N GLY A 159 6.25 4.33 -32.55
CA GLY A 159 6.61 2.92 -32.59
C GLY A 159 5.49 2.01 -32.07
N GLU A 160 4.79 2.41 -31.01
CA GLU A 160 3.62 1.68 -30.51
C GLU A 160 2.47 1.70 -31.52
N LYS A 161 2.23 2.84 -32.19
CA LYS A 161 1.22 2.96 -33.26
C LYS A 161 1.51 1.98 -34.41
N ARG A 162 2.73 2.02 -34.97
CA ARG A 162 3.14 1.11 -36.06
C ARG A 162 3.05 -0.37 -35.66
N ALA A 163 3.45 -0.70 -34.43
CA ALA A 163 3.35 -2.06 -33.93
C ALA A 163 1.87 -2.48 -33.78
N MET A 164 1.00 -1.61 -33.25
CA MET A 164 -0.42 -1.92 -33.12
C MET A 164 -1.09 -2.11 -34.49
N ASP A 165 -0.85 -1.22 -35.46
CA ASP A 165 -1.39 -1.34 -36.82
C ASP A 165 -1.03 -2.67 -37.49
N ARG A 166 0.20 -3.16 -37.22
CA ARG A 166 0.68 -4.44 -37.75
C ARG A 166 0.04 -5.65 -37.07
N PHE A 167 -0.10 -5.64 -35.75
CA PHE A 167 -0.48 -6.82 -34.97
C PHE A 167 -1.97 -6.91 -34.66
N TRP A 168 -2.66 -5.79 -34.49
CA TRP A 168 -4.06 -5.74 -34.07
C TRP A 168 -5.02 -6.55 -34.98
N PRO A 169 -4.93 -6.48 -36.33
CA PRO A 169 -5.83 -7.24 -37.20
C PRO A 169 -5.78 -8.76 -36.99
N VAL A 170 -4.65 -9.28 -36.49
CA VAL A 170 -4.46 -10.70 -36.17
C VAL A 170 -4.85 -10.97 -34.72
N LEU A 171 -4.44 -10.12 -33.79
CA LEU A 171 -4.78 -10.22 -32.36
C LEU A 171 -6.30 -10.21 -32.15
N ALA A 172 -7.04 -9.32 -32.80
CA ALA A 172 -8.49 -9.23 -32.69
C ALA A 172 -9.24 -10.50 -33.15
N ARG A 173 -8.58 -11.43 -33.85
CA ARG A 173 -9.16 -12.72 -34.28
C ARG A 173 -8.91 -13.85 -33.29
N VAL A 174 -7.91 -13.72 -32.41
CA VAL A 174 -7.48 -14.78 -31.50
C VAL A 174 -7.70 -14.43 -30.03
N LEU A 175 -7.82 -13.13 -29.71
CA LEU A 175 -8.05 -12.68 -28.35
C LEU A 175 -9.52 -12.88 -27.93
N PRO A 176 -9.78 -13.17 -26.64
CA PRO A 176 -11.12 -13.20 -26.07
C PRO A 176 -11.88 -11.86 -26.21
N ALA A 177 -13.22 -11.93 -26.23
CA ALA A 177 -14.08 -10.77 -26.47
C ALA A 177 -13.98 -9.68 -25.39
N ASP A 178 -13.78 -10.08 -24.13
CA ASP A 178 -13.53 -9.19 -23.00
C ASP A 178 -12.19 -8.43 -23.16
N VAL A 179 -11.14 -9.09 -23.64
CA VAL A 179 -9.84 -8.43 -23.94
C VAL A 179 -9.99 -7.47 -25.11
N ILE A 180 -10.72 -7.86 -26.17
CA ILE A 180 -11.01 -6.97 -27.31
C ILE A 180 -11.80 -5.74 -26.85
N PHE A 181 -12.78 -5.91 -25.95
CA PHE A 181 -13.50 -4.80 -25.33
C PHE A 181 -12.57 -3.87 -24.54
N VAL A 182 -11.67 -4.41 -23.70
CA VAL A 182 -10.75 -3.58 -22.91
C VAL A 182 -9.82 -2.76 -23.82
N ALA A 183 -9.36 -3.37 -24.91
CA ALA A 183 -8.47 -2.75 -25.88
C ALA A 183 -9.17 -1.71 -26.77
N ASP A 184 -10.42 -1.95 -27.14
CA ASP A 184 -11.14 -1.09 -28.08
C ASP A 184 -12.64 -0.96 -27.73
N PRO A 185 -12.96 -0.34 -26.58
CA PRO A 185 -14.34 -0.30 -26.05
C PRO A 185 -15.34 0.36 -27.00
N GLU A 186 -14.89 1.32 -27.81
CA GLU A 186 -15.70 2.06 -28.78
C GLU A 186 -15.46 1.63 -30.24
N GLY A 187 -14.54 0.68 -30.49
CA GLY A 187 -14.28 0.14 -31.83
C GLY A 187 -13.52 1.07 -32.77
N SER A 188 -12.81 2.07 -32.24
CA SER A 188 -12.13 3.11 -33.03
C SER A 188 -10.67 3.37 -32.60
N ILE A 189 -10.19 2.75 -31.52
CA ILE A 189 -8.90 3.07 -30.89
C ILE A 189 -7.77 2.28 -31.54
N MET A 190 -8.02 1.01 -31.84
CA MET A 190 -6.99 0.06 -32.29
C MET A 190 -6.91 -0.05 -33.84
N GLY A 191 -7.53 0.87 -34.57
CA GLY A 191 -7.50 0.92 -36.03
C GLY A 191 -8.77 0.34 -36.68
N THR A 192 -8.66 -0.81 -37.35
CA THR A 192 -9.79 -1.42 -38.08
C THR A 192 -10.96 -1.70 -37.12
N GLY A 193 -12.06 -1.00 -37.33
CA GLY A 193 -13.18 -1.04 -36.39
C GLY A 193 -13.76 -2.43 -36.20
N SER A 194 -14.02 -2.78 -34.94
CA SER A 194 -14.63 -4.04 -34.51
C SER A 194 -15.95 -3.75 -33.81
N SER A 195 -17.00 -4.52 -34.12
CA SER A 195 -18.28 -4.40 -33.40
C SER A 195 -18.23 -5.07 -32.03
N ILE A 196 -17.19 -5.86 -31.72
CA ILE A 196 -17.09 -6.64 -30.48
C ILE A 196 -17.06 -5.71 -29.26
N GLY A 197 -16.14 -4.73 -29.22
CA GLY A 197 -16.00 -3.83 -28.08
C GLY A 197 -17.28 -3.03 -27.78
N PRO A 198 -17.86 -2.31 -28.75
CA PRO A 198 -19.11 -1.58 -28.57
C PRO A 198 -20.29 -2.44 -28.11
N GLN A 199 -20.36 -3.69 -28.56
CA GLN A 199 -21.49 -4.59 -28.25
C GLN A 199 -21.23 -5.47 -27.01
N PHE A 200 -20.02 -5.48 -26.45
CA PHE A 200 -19.70 -6.29 -25.30
C PHE A 200 -20.37 -5.76 -24.03
N VAL A 201 -21.10 -6.66 -23.34
CA VAL A 201 -21.85 -6.38 -22.10
C VAL A 201 -21.49 -7.33 -20.96
N GLY A 202 -20.44 -8.15 -21.12
CA GLY A 202 -20.09 -9.21 -20.18
C GLY A 202 -20.86 -10.51 -20.39
N ASN A 203 -20.36 -11.60 -19.84
CA ASN A 203 -20.93 -12.95 -19.99
C ASN A 203 -21.97 -13.29 -18.92
N ASN A 204 -22.09 -12.46 -17.87
CA ASN A 204 -23.03 -12.64 -16.78
C ASN A 204 -23.37 -11.29 -16.11
N VAL A 205 -24.34 -11.30 -15.19
CA VAL A 205 -24.82 -10.08 -14.52
C VAL A 205 -23.72 -9.34 -13.75
N ARG A 206 -22.78 -10.08 -13.12
CA ARG A 206 -21.65 -9.50 -12.37
C ARG A 206 -20.70 -8.78 -13.32
N GLU A 207 -20.40 -9.39 -14.47
CA GLU A 207 -19.59 -8.78 -15.52
C GLU A 207 -20.29 -7.58 -16.16
N MET A 208 -21.61 -7.57 -16.30
CA MET A 208 -22.35 -6.44 -16.88
C MET A 208 -22.13 -5.14 -16.10
N ARG A 209 -22.16 -5.19 -14.76
CA ARG A 209 -21.84 -4.03 -13.91
C ARG A 209 -20.38 -3.60 -14.09
N LEU A 210 -19.46 -4.56 -14.10
CA LEU A 210 -18.02 -4.32 -14.28
C LEU A 210 -17.72 -3.69 -15.65
N VAL A 211 -18.35 -4.16 -16.72
CA VAL A 211 -18.21 -3.64 -18.09
C VAL A 211 -18.73 -2.21 -18.19
N GLY A 212 -19.89 -1.92 -17.58
CA GLY A 212 -20.42 -0.55 -17.51
C GLY A 212 -19.43 0.41 -16.83
N ALA A 213 -18.89 0.00 -15.68
CA ALA A 213 -17.87 0.76 -14.96
C ALA A 213 -16.56 0.93 -15.77
N LEU A 214 -16.15 -0.11 -16.50
CA LEU A 214 -14.95 -0.08 -17.34
C LEU A 214 -15.06 0.90 -18.50
N ARG A 215 -16.25 1.10 -19.10
CA ARG A 215 -16.41 2.11 -20.16
C ARG A 215 -16.03 3.51 -19.69
N GLU A 216 -16.45 3.88 -18.48
CA GLU A 216 -16.07 5.17 -17.89
C GLU A 216 -14.58 5.21 -17.53
N ILE A 217 -14.05 4.17 -16.90
CA ILE A 217 -12.62 4.11 -16.53
C ILE A 217 -11.71 4.18 -17.76
N LEU A 218 -12.02 3.44 -18.82
CA LEU A 218 -11.21 3.38 -20.05
C LEU A 218 -11.28 4.69 -20.86
N ALA A 219 -12.30 5.51 -20.63
CA ALA A 219 -12.40 6.88 -21.14
C ALA A 219 -11.64 7.91 -20.28
N GLY A 220 -10.97 7.49 -19.20
CA GLY A 220 -10.26 8.38 -18.27
C GLY A 220 -11.14 8.93 -17.14
N GLY A 221 -12.36 8.41 -16.97
CA GLY A 221 -13.31 8.83 -15.95
C GLY A 221 -13.08 8.22 -14.56
N HIS A 222 -13.96 8.58 -13.62
CA HIS A 222 -13.89 8.18 -12.22
C HIS A 222 -15.25 7.74 -11.73
N LEU A 223 -15.30 6.67 -10.94
CA LEU A 223 -16.57 6.12 -10.48
C LEU A 223 -17.05 6.74 -9.18
N GLY A 224 -18.35 6.65 -8.91
CA GLY A 224 -18.96 6.94 -7.62
C GLY A 224 -18.63 5.90 -6.54
N PHE A 225 -18.90 6.26 -5.29
CA PHE A 225 -18.64 5.39 -4.14
C PHE A 225 -19.43 4.07 -4.22
N GLU A 226 -20.74 4.14 -4.46
CA GLU A 226 -21.62 2.96 -4.52
C GLU A 226 -21.31 2.07 -5.73
N GLU A 227 -20.90 2.67 -6.85
CA GLU A 227 -20.53 1.94 -8.07
C GLU A 227 -19.29 1.07 -7.82
N VAL A 228 -18.24 1.63 -7.21
CA VAL A 228 -17.03 0.87 -6.85
C VAL A 228 -17.37 -0.23 -5.85
N GLN A 229 -18.16 0.06 -4.81
CA GLN A 229 -18.55 -0.97 -3.83
C GLN A 229 -19.35 -2.09 -4.48
N GLY A 230 -20.31 -1.74 -5.33
CA GLY A 230 -21.16 -2.69 -6.06
C GLY A 230 -20.33 -3.58 -6.99
N VAL A 231 -19.35 -3.03 -7.70
CA VAL A 231 -18.43 -3.83 -8.52
C VAL A 231 -17.60 -4.76 -7.64
N LEU A 232 -16.96 -4.25 -6.59
CA LEU A 232 -16.07 -5.06 -5.74
C LEU A 232 -16.81 -6.22 -5.05
N ARG A 233 -18.04 -6.00 -4.58
CA ARG A 233 -18.89 -7.06 -3.98
C ARG A 233 -19.33 -8.12 -4.99
N ASP A 234 -19.51 -7.76 -6.25
CA ASP A 234 -19.90 -8.72 -7.29
C ASP A 234 -18.73 -9.59 -7.74
N VAL A 235 -17.50 -9.05 -7.73
CA VAL A 235 -16.32 -9.68 -8.34
C VAL A 235 -15.37 -10.35 -7.33
N LEU A 236 -15.50 -10.07 -6.04
CA LEU A 236 -14.67 -10.66 -4.97
C LEU A 236 -15.51 -11.49 -3.99
N PRO A 237 -14.95 -12.55 -3.37
CA PRO A 237 -13.58 -13.05 -3.56
C PRO A 237 -13.33 -13.66 -4.94
N LEU A 238 -12.11 -13.51 -5.45
CA LEU A 238 -11.69 -14.16 -6.68
C LEU A 238 -11.55 -15.67 -6.42
N LYS A 239 -12.28 -16.48 -7.19
CA LYS A 239 -12.25 -17.94 -7.08
C LYS A 239 -11.01 -18.48 -7.79
N VAL A 240 -10.36 -19.47 -7.17
CA VAL A 240 -9.15 -20.12 -7.70
C VAL A 240 -9.46 -21.01 -8.92
N GLU A 241 -10.69 -21.52 -9.04
CA GLU A 241 -11.13 -22.35 -10.16
C GLU A 241 -12.06 -21.57 -11.08
N VAL A 242 -11.75 -21.60 -12.39
CA VAL A 242 -12.59 -21.05 -13.45
C VAL A 242 -13.82 -21.95 -13.58
N GLY A 243 -14.99 -21.43 -13.25
CA GLY A 243 -16.24 -22.16 -13.25
C GLY A 243 -17.42 -21.23 -13.49
N GLU A 244 -18.65 -21.77 -13.57
CA GLU A 244 -19.84 -20.96 -13.76
C GLU A 244 -19.94 -19.85 -12.70
N GLY A 245 -19.99 -18.59 -13.16
CA GLY A 245 -20.08 -17.41 -12.32
C GLY A 245 -18.75 -16.81 -11.83
N SER A 246 -17.59 -17.28 -12.31
CA SER A 246 -16.32 -16.54 -12.17
C SER A 246 -16.34 -15.28 -13.05
N VAL A 247 -15.74 -14.20 -12.54
CA VAL A 247 -15.56 -12.95 -13.30
C VAL A 247 -14.23 -13.01 -14.03
N SER A 248 -14.19 -12.52 -15.27
CA SER A 248 -12.96 -12.43 -16.04
C SER A 248 -11.87 -11.65 -15.31
N GLU A 249 -10.70 -12.29 -15.16
CA GLU A 249 -9.49 -11.63 -14.64
C GLU A 249 -9.00 -10.49 -15.53
N SER A 250 -9.30 -10.52 -16.84
CA SER A 250 -8.93 -9.44 -17.76
C SER A 250 -9.74 -8.18 -17.47
N LEU A 251 -11.05 -8.32 -17.21
CA LEU A 251 -11.92 -7.21 -16.83
C LEU A 251 -11.55 -6.65 -15.45
N LEU A 252 -11.32 -7.54 -14.46
CA LEU A 252 -10.95 -7.11 -13.11
C LEU A 252 -9.56 -6.44 -13.08
N SER A 253 -8.58 -6.96 -13.82
CA SER A 253 -7.26 -6.33 -13.90
C SER A 253 -7.32 -4.98 -14.62
N ALA A 254 -8.12 -4.86 -15.68
CA ALA A 254 -8.38 -3.60 -16.37
C ALA A 254 -9.01 -2.57 -15.45
N PHE A 255 -9.96 -2.98 -14.59
CA PHE A 255 -10.63 -2.11 -13.63
C PHE A 255 -9.65 -1.55 -12.59
N LEU A 256 -8.86 -2.44 -11.97
CA LEU A 256 -7.88 -2.09 -10.97
C LEU A 256 -6.75 -1.21 -11.52
N ILE A 257 -6.23 -1.52 -12.71
CA ILE A 257 -5.17 -0.73 -13.35
C ILE A 257 -5.71 0.57 -13.92
N GLY A 258 -6.91 0.57 -14.48
CA GLY A 258 -7.51 1.76 -15.04
C GLY A 258 -7.76 2.84 -13.99
N GLN A 259 -8.36 2.49 -12.85
CA GLN A 259 -8.53 3.46 -11.74
C GLN A 259 -7.20 3.98 -11.21
N ARG A 260 -6.19 3.11 -11.07
CA ARG A 260 -4.83 3.53 -10.72
C ARG A 260 -4.26 4.53 -11.72
N MET A 261 -4.46 4.28 -13.01
CA MET A 261 -3.94 5.13 -14.09
C MET A 261 -4.64 6.49 -14.13
N ASN A 262 -5.94 6.53 -13.87
CA ASN A 262 -6.72 7.77 -13.78
C ASN A 262 -6.40 8.58 -12.51
N ARG A 263 -5.71 7.97 -11.53
CA ARG A 263 -5.48 8.47 -10.16
C ARG A 263 -6.77 8.46 -9.36
N GLU A 264 -6.84 7.57 -8.39
CA GLU A 264 -8.05 7.33 -7.63
C GLU A 264 -8.53 8.60 -6.91
N THR A 265 -9.83 8.85 -6.98
CA THR A 265 -10.48 9.91 -6.20
C THR A 265 -10.71 9.49 -4.75
N ASP A 266 -10.92 10.46 -3.87
CA ASP A 266 -11.27 10.22 -2.46
C ASP A 266 -12.50 9.32 -2.30
N ARG A 267 -13.50 9.46 -3.18
CA ARG A 267 -14.72 8.63 -3.16
C ARG A 267 -14.44 7.17 -3.55
N GLU A 268 -13.59 6.94 -4.55
CA GLU A 268 -13.18 5.59 -4.97
C GLU A 268 -12.33 4.93 -3.87
N LEU A 269 -11.34 5.64 -3.33
CA LEU A 269 -10.52 5.13 -2.22
C LEU A 269 -11.38 4.83 -0.98
N LYS A 270 -12.37 5.67 -0.67
CA LYS A 270 -13.31 5.40 0.42
C LYS A 270 -14.10 4.10 0.16
N ALA A 271 -14.53 3.86 -1.07
CA ALA A 271 -15.25 2.64 -1.44
C ALA A 271 -14.37 1.39 -1.24
N TYR A 272 -13.15 1.39 -1.76
CA TYR A 272 -12.17 0.31 -1.54
C TYR A 272 -11.86 0.09 -0.06
N CYS A 273 -11.86 1.14 0.74
CA CYS A 273 -11.52 1.05 2.16
C CYS A 273 -12.62 0.35 2.96
N LEU A 274 -13.89 0.65 2.68
CA LEU A 274 -15.02 0.27 3.52
C LEU A 274 -15.82 -0.94 2.99
N VAL A 275 -15.61 -1.36 1.74
CA VAL A 275 -16.48 -2.34 1.06
C VAL A 275 -16.60 -3.69 1.78
N PHE A 276 -15.56 -4.12 2.50
CA PHE A 276 -15.49 -5.42 3.19
C PHE A 276 -15.38 -5.29 4.72
N ASP A 277 -15.69 -4.13 5.30
CA ASP A 277 -15.63 -3.94 6.76
C ASP A 277 -16.56 -4.90 7.53
N ASP A 278 -17.63 -5.38 6.88
CA ASP A 278 -18.64 -6.30 7.41
C ASP A 278 -18.57 -7.73 6.85
N GLU A 279 -17.53 -8.07 6.06
CA GLU A 279 -17.41 -9.38 5.40
C GLU A 279 -17.47 -10.57 6.38
N LEU A 280 -16.86 -10.42 7.56
CA LEU A 280 -16.86 -11.42 8.63
C LEU A 280 -17.84 -11.09 9.77
N GLY A 281 -18.77 -10.16 9.53
CA GLY A 281 -19.65 -9.60 10.54
C GLY A 281 -19.05 -8.38 11.27
N PRO A 282 -19.71 -7.91 12.34
CA PRO A 282 -19.25 -6.73 13.08
C PRO A 282 -17.86 -6.91 13.70
N GLN A 283 -17.02 -5.89 13.57
CA GLN A 283 -15.69 -5.86 14.18
C GLN A 283 -15.77 -6.03 15.71
N PRO A 284 -15.00 -6.94 16.31
CA PRO A 284 -14.93 -7.08 17.77
C PRO A 284 -14.48 -5.78 18.43
N VAL A 285 -14.96 -5.51 19.65
CA VAL A 285 -14.61 -4.31 20.42
C VAL A 285 -13.79 -4.70 21.65
N ALA A 286 -12.52 -4.33 21.67
CA ALA A 286 -11.59 -4.53 22.78
C ALA A 286 -11.81 -3.52 23.91
N ASP A 287 -11.85 -4.00 25.15
CA ASP A 287 -11.90 -3.20 26.37
C ASP A 287 -10.51 -2.69 26.77
N VAL A 288 -9.96 -1.81 25.94
CA VAL A 288 -8.67 -1.16 26.15
C VAL A 288 -8.81 0.35 26.15
N LYS A 289 -7.98 1.03 26.94
CA LYS A 289 -7.97 2.51 27.04
C LYS A 289 -7.60 3.19 25.72
N SER A 290 -6.74 2.55 24.95
CA SER A 290 -6.27 3.03 23.65
C SER A 290 -5.86 1.87 22.75
N LEU A 291 -6.02 2.06 21.44
CA LEU A 291 -5.57 1.12 20.42
C LEU A 291 -4.91 1.89 19.26
N THR A 292 -3.67 1.51 18.95
CA THR A 292 -2.92 2.08 17.81
C THR A 292 -2.81 1.04 16.69
N TYR A 293 -3.34 1.36 15.51
CA TYR A 293 -3.21 0.54 14.30
C TYR A 293 -1.96 0.93 13.52
N TYR A 294 -1.21 -0.08 13.05
CA TYR A 294 -0.01 0.09 12.24
C TYR A 294 -0.20 -0.43 10.82
N GLY A 295 -0.30 0.53 9.89
CA GLY A 295 -0.46 0.34 8.46
C GLY A 295 0.85 0.34 7.68
N GLU A 296 1.56 -0.78 7.69
CA GLU A 296 2.78 -0.97 6.90
C GLU A 296 2.46 -1.28 5.43
N PRO A 297 3.37 -1.02 4.46
CA PRO A 297 3.24 -1.55 3.11
C PRO A 297 3.25 -3.08 3.14
N TYR A 298 2.16 -3.69 2.66
CA TYR A 298 2.00 -5.15 2.68
C TYR A 298 3.01 -5.89 1.81
N ASP A 299 3.58 -5.22 0.80
CA ASP A 299 4.62 -5.78 -0.08
C ASP A 299 6.03 -5.81 0.54
N GLY A 300 6.17 -5.36 1.78
CA GLY A 300 7.38 -5.47 2.59
C GLY A 300 8.52 -4.56 2.16
N ASN A 301 9.66 -4.72 2.83
CA ASN A 301 10.90 -4.00 2.53
C ASN A 301 11.94 -4.94 1.91
N THR A 302 12.69 -4.44 0.93
CA THR A 302 13.76 -5.21 0.28
C THR A 302 15.16 -4.72 0.64
N ARG A 303 15.32 -3.47 1.10
CA ARG A 303 16.64 -2.87 1.36
C ARG A 303 16.83 -2.37 2.78
N TYR A 304 15.77 -2.18 3.55
CA TYR A 304 15.86 -1.58 4.90
C TYR A 304 15.12 -2.41 5.94
N PHE A 305 15.64 -2.35 7.17
CA PHE A 305 15.06 -3.00 8.34
C PHE A 305 13.68 -2.44 8.71
N LYS A 306 12.85 -3.27 9.31
CA LYS A 306 11.49 -2.95 9.76
C LYS A 306 11.45 -2.95 11.29
N SER A 307 11.26 -1.78 11.90
CA SER A 307 11.27 -1.61 13.36
C SER A 307 9.88 -1.72 14.01
N THR A 308 8.82 -1.87 13.22
CA THR A 308 7.43 -1.70 13.68
C THR A 308 7.00 -2.74 14.72
N LEU A 309 7.42 -4.00 14.58
CA LEU A 309 7.18 -5.03 15.62
C LEU A 309 7.86 -4.68 16.95
N PHE A 310 9.09 -4.17 16.91
CA PHE A 310 9.80 -3.73 18.11
C PHE A 310 9.11 -2.54 18.76
N VAL A 311 8.69 -1.55 17.96
CA VAL A 311 7.92 -0.38 18.44
C VAL A 311 6.62 -0.83 19.11
N ALA A 312 5.90 -1.78 18.51
CA ALA A 312 4.66 -2.30 19.07
C ALA A 312 4.87 -3.04 20.40
N ALA A 313 5.89 -3.89 20.48
CA ALA A 313 6.25 -4.59 21.71
C ALA A 313 6.60 -3.60 22.84
N VAL A 314 7.44 -2.59 22.54
CA VAL A 314 7.81 -1.55 23.50
C VAL A 314 6.59 -0.75 23.97
N ARG A 315 5.67 -0.38 23.07
CA ARG A 315 4.43 0.32 23.44
C ARG A 315 3.52 -0.51 24.34
N SER A 316 3.45 -1.82 24.09
CA SER A 316 2.66 -2.73 24.90
C SER A 316 3.19 -2.81 26.33
N CYS A 317 4.52 -2.78 26.52
CA CYS A 317 5.14 -2.66 27.85
C CYS A 317 4.77 -1.36 28.59
N TYR A 318 4.38 -0.31 27.86
CA TYR A 318 3.86 0.94 28.45
C TYR A 318 2.33 0.92 28.69
N GLY A 319 1.67 -0.22 28.45
CA GLY A 319 0.22 -0.37 28.60
C GLY A 319 -0.59 0.28 27.48
N GLU A 320 0.02 0.54 26.32
CA GLU A 320 -0.63 1.12 25.14
C GLU A 320 -0.80 0.06 24.06
N SER A 321 -2.05 -0.40 23.85
CA SER A 321 -2.30 -1.54 22.97
C SER A 321 -2.06 -1.24 21.50
N CYS A 322 -1.53 -2.22 20.77
CA CYS A 322 -1.12 -2.06 19.37
C CYS A 322 -1.67 -3.19 18.49
N LEU A 323 -2.26 -2.85 17.35
CA LEU A 323 -2.69 -3.81 16.33
C LEU A 323 -1.90 -3.58 15.04
N LEU A 324 -1.18 -4.62 14.62
CA LEU A 324 -0.54 -4.67 13.30
C LEU A 324 -1.39 -5.55 12.38
N HIS A 325 -1.33 -5.25 11.10
CA HIS A 325 -1.98 -6.09 10.10
C HIS A 325 -1.18 -6.12 8.79
N GLY A 326 -1.28 -7.23 8.07
CA GLY A 326 -0.48 -7.43 6.86
C GLY A 326 -0.73 -8.77 6.18
N LEU A 327 0.30 -9.26 5.49
CA LEU A 327 0.34 -10.55 4.80
C LEU A 327 1.74 -11.16 4.88
N GLU A 328 1.83 -12.46 4.61
CA GLU A 328 3.11 -13.17 4.46
C GLU A 328 3.87 -12.74 3.21
N TRP A 329 3.18 -12.56 2.09
CA TRP A 329 3.84 -12.19 0.84
C TRP A 329 2.89 -11.40 -0.07
N MET A 330 3.41 -10.34 -0.69
CA MET A 330 2.64 -9.51 -1.60
C MET A 330 3.54 -8.88 -2.69
N PRO A 331 3.18 -8.98 -3.98
CA PRO A 331 3.83 -8.26 -5.08
C PRO A 331 3.57 -6.73 -5.00
N PRO A 332 4.36 -5.90 -5.71
CA PRO A 332 5.41 -6.28 -6.65
C PRO A 332 6.81 -6.40 -6.04
N LYS A 333 6.98 -6.00 -4.76
CA LYS A 333 8.28 -6.11 -4.09
C LYS A 333 8.55 -7.53 -3.61
N GLY A 334 7.56 -8.17 -2.98
CA GLY A 334 7.76 -9.46 -2.32
C GLY A 334 8.86 -9.42 -1.26
N GLY A 335 8.96 -8.31 -0.51
CA GLY A 335 9.99 -8.09 0.50
C GLY A 335 9.69 -8.76 1.84
N VAL A 336 10.47 -8.38 2.85
CA VAL A 336 10.28 -8.85 4.23
C VAL A 336 9.07 -8.18 4.86
N THR A 337 8.15 -8.96 5.43
CA THR A 337 6.94 -8.47 6.10
C THR A 337 6.95 -8.78 7.60
N GLU A 338 6.10 -8.10 8.36
CA GLU A 338 5.82 -8.37 9.78
C GLU A 338 5.44 -9.83 10.01
N GLU A 339 4.63 -10.42 9.12
CA GLU A 339 4.18 -11.80 9.26
C GLU A 339 5.33 -12.79 9.16
N GLN A 340 6.23 -12.59 8.19
CA GLN A 340 7.40 -13.45 8.02
C GLN A 340 8.29 -13.42 9.26
N MET A 341 8.50 -12.24 9.84
CA MET A 341 9.29 -12.09 11.07
C MET A 341 8.60 -12.75 12.26
N LEU A 342 7.28 -12.59 12.40
CA LEU A 342 6.49 -13.22 13.47
C LEU A 342 6.50 -14.74 13.38
N LYS A 343 6.27 -15.30 12.19
CA LYS A 343 6.39 -16.75 11.94
C LYS A 343 7.78 -17.27 12.28
N PHE A 344 8.83 -16.54 11.88
CA PHE A 344 10.21 -16.93 12.16
C PHE A 344 10.54 -16.98 13.66
N VAL A 345 9.96 -16.10 14.47
CA VAL A 345 10.13 -16.14 15.94
C VAL A 345 9.15 -17.07 16.66
N GLY A 346 8.36 -17.85 15.92
CA GLY A 346 7.43 -18.84 16.47
C GLY A 346 6.05 -18.30 16.89
N ALA A 347 5.67 -17.10 16.45
CA ALA A 347 4.36 -16.53 16.76
C ALA A 347 3.26 -17.10 15.85
N ASN A 348 2.06 -17.31 16.42
CA ASN A 348 0.87 -17.65 15.65
C ASN A 348 0.38 -16.42 14.87
N THR A 349 0.29 -16.54 13.55
CA THR A 349 -0.19 -15.46 12.65
C THR A 349 -1.56 -15.74 12.04
N SER A 350 -2.16 -16.87 12.38
CA SER A 350 -3.51 -17.29 11.96
C SER A 350 -4.52 -16.97 13.06
N LEU A 351 -4.56 -15.70 13.45
CA LEU A 351 -5.46 -15.19 14.48
C LEU A 351 -6.70 -14.57 13.83
N THR A 352 -7.87 -15.00 14.29
CA THR A 352 -9.12 -14.32 13.97
C THR A 352 -9.17 -12.92 14.62
N PRO A 353 -9.98 -11.98 14.11
CA PRO A 353 -10.19 -10.69 14.80
C PRO A 353 -10.64 -10.83 16.25
N LEU A 354 -11.42 -11.88 16.59
CA LEU A 354 -11.86 -12.13 17.96
C LEU A 354 -10.69 -12.57 18.88
N GLN A 355 -9.82 -13.45 18.41
CA GLN A 355 -8.62 -13.83 19.17
C GLN A 355 -7.64 -12.67 19.30
N ALA A 356 -7.51 -11.84 18.26
CA ALA A 356 -6.71 -10.62 18.34
C ALA A 356 -7.24 -9.66 19.41
N LYS A 357 -8.57 -9.52 19.55
CA LYS A 357 -9.18 -8.78 20.67
C LYS A 357 -8.72 -9.33 22.04
N GLU A 358 -8.71 -10.65 22.22
CA GLU A 358 -8.29 -11.27 23.48
C GLU A 358 -6.84 -10.94 23.82
N LEU A 359 -5.92 -10.99 22.84
CA LEU A 359 -4.52 -10.60 23.05
C LEU A 359 -4.34 -9.11 23.36
N LEU A 360 -5.17 -8.24 22.77
CA LEU A 360 -5.14 -6.80 23.03
C LEU A 360 -5.58 -6.46 24.47
N GLU A 361 -6.52 -7.24 25.02
CA GLU A 361 -7.04 -7.10 26.39
C GLU A 361 -6.12 -7.75 27.45
N ASP A 362 -5.26 -8.67 27.05
CA ASP A 362 -4.27 -9.27 27.94
C ASP A 362 -3.17 -8.27 28.32
N LYS A 363 -3.09 -7.96 29.62
CA LYS A 363 -2.10 -7.03 30.21
C LYS A 363 -0.66 -7.51 30.11
N GLU A 364 -0.44 -8.80 29.87
CA GLU A 364 0.88 -9.39 29.67
C GLU A 364 1.35 -9.32 28.21
N VAL A 365 0.41 -9.12 27.27
CA VAL A 365 0.69 -9.13 25.84
C VAL A 365 0.54 -7.74 25.25
N GLY A 366 -0.66 -7.16 25.30
CA GLY A 366 -0.96 -5.79 24.84
C GLY A 366 -0.80 -5.53 23.34
N PHE A 367 -0.39 -6.50 22.52
CA PHE A 367 -0.36 -6.37 21.07
C PHE A 367 -0.94 -7.58 20.35
N ALA A 368 -1.42 -7.35 19.12
CA ALA A 368 -1.85 -8.40 18.22
C ALA A 368 -1.36 -8.14 16.78
N TYR A 369 -1.25 -9.21 16.02
CA TYR A 369 -1.05 -9.17 14.57
C TYR A 369 -2.18 -9.93 13.89
N ILE A 370 -2.78 -9.34 12.85
CA ILE A 370 -3.83 -9.97 12.05
C ILE A 370 -3.36 -10.07 10.59
N SER A 371 -3.34 -11.29 10.06
CA SER A 371 -3.13 -11.49 8.63
C SER A 371 -4.42 -11.18 7.87
N GLN A 372 -4.32 -10.51 6.72
CA GLN A 372 -5.48 -10.22 5.86
C GLN A 372 -6.21 -11.50 5.42
N ARG A 373 -5.53 -12.66 5.38
CA ARG A 373 -6.21 -13.94 5.12
C ARG A 373 -7.31 -14.26 6.14
N GLU A 374 -7.12 -13.87 7.40
CA GLU A 374 -8.03 -14.20 8.52
C GLU A 374 -9.10 -13.14 8.71
N ALA A 375 -8.90 -11.93 8.17
CA ALA A 375 -9.76 -10.78 8.43
C ALA A 375 -10.47 -10.22 7.20
N CYS A 376 -9.97 -10.49 5.99
CA CYS A 376 -10.59 -10.05 4.75
C CYS A 376 -10.26 -11.00 3.58
N PRO A 377 -10.90 -12.19 3.53
CA PRO A 377 -10.67 -13.18 2.47
C PRO A 377 -10.86 -12.63 1.04
N SER A 378 -11.82 -11.71 0.85
CA SER A 378 -12.06 -11.04 -0.43
C SER A 378 -10.84 -10.28 -0.94
N MET A 379 -10.16 -9.51 -0.07
CA MET A 379 -8.93 -8.81 -0.46
C MET A 379 -7.76 -9.77 -0.62
N ASN A 380 -7.66 -10.79 0.25
CA ASN A 380 -6.59 -11.78 0.21
C ASN A 380 -6.60 -12.60 -1.10
N SER A 381 -7.77 -12.83 -1.69
CA SER A 381 -7.91 -13.54 -2.96
C SER A 381 -7.18 -12.89 -4.15
N LEU A 382 -6.82 -11.60 -4.04
CA LEU A 382 -6.17 -10.82 -5.10
C LEU A 382 -4.65 -11.02 -5.20
N ILE A 383 -4.00 -11.80 -4.32
CA ILE A 383 -2.53 -11.95 -4.31
C ILE A 383 -2.00 -12.41 -5.68
N GLY A 384 -2.62 -13.43 -6.26
CA GLY A 384 -2.24 -13.95 -7.58
C GLY A 384 -2.39 -12.89 -8.67
N LEU A 385 -3.59 -12.31 -8.81
CA LEU A 385 -3.86 -11.27 -9.80
C LEU A 385 -2.92 -10.06 -9.65
N ARG A 386 -2.61 -9.63 -8.42
CA ARG A 386 -1.69 -8.50 -8.13
C ARG A 386 -0.27 -8.76 -8.62
N GLU A 387 0.15 -10.01 -8.74
CA GLU A 387 1.45 -10.36 -9.31
C GLU A 387 1.48 -10.07 -10.81
N HIS A 388 0.41 -10.45 -11.50
CA HIS A 388 0.27 -10.35 -12.95
C HIS A 388 0.05 -8.91 -13.45
N ILE A 389 -0.50 -8.01 -12.63
CA ILE A 389 -0.68 -6.61 -13.02
C ILE A 389 0.56 -5.73 -12.76
N LYS A 390 1.58 -6.24 -12.07
CA LYS A 390 2.85 -5.58 -11.69
C LYS A 390 2.76 -4.34 -10.79
N LYS A 391 1.62 -3.69 -10.71
CA LYS A 391 1.43 -2.39 -10.06
C LYS A 391 0.57 -2.52 -8.82
N ARG A 392 0.74 -1.58 -7.89
CA ARG A 392 -0.09 -1.51 -6.68
C ARG A 392 -1.50 -1.00 -7.06
N PRO A 393 -2.58 -1.78 -6.93
CA PRO A 393 -3.91 -1.28 -7.24
C PRO A 393 -4.41 -0.30 -6.15
N PRO A 394 -5.57 0.35 -6.34
CA PRO A 394 -6.19 1.22 -5.33
C PRO A 394 -6.22 0.62 -3.91
N ILE A 395 -6.51 -0.68 -3.82
CA ILE A 395 -6.58 -1.45 -2.58
C ILE A 395 -5.26 -1.45 -1.78
N ALA A 396 -4.11 -1.29 -2.43
CA ALA A 396 -2.81 -1.21 -1.76
C ALA A 396 -2.64 0.06 -0.91
N THR A 397 -3.43 1.09 -1.21
CA THR A 397 -3.51 2.30 -0.37
C THR A 397 -4.42 2.06 0.82
N THR A 398 -5.59 1.47 0.59
CA THR A 398 -6.64 1.33 1.61
C THR A 398 -6.40 0.19 2.59
N GLU A 399 -5.65 -0.85 2.20
CA GLU A 399 -5.30 -1.99 3.09
C GLU A 399 -4.43 -1.57 4.29
N LYS A 400 -3.79 -0.40 4.23
CA LYS A 400 -2.98 0.16 5.31
C LYS A 400 -3.78 0.85 6.42
N VAL A 401 -5.07 1.10 6.20
CA VAL A 401 -5.92 1.84 7.15
C VAL A 401 -7.15 1.01 7.48
N GLN A 402 -6.96 -0.27 7.81
CA GLN A 402 -8.03 -1.20 8.15
C GLN A 402 -8.27 -1.22 9.67
N GLN A 403 -9.52 -1.46 10.09
CA GLN A 403 -9.94 -1.40 11.50
C GLN A 403 -10.48 -2.76 11.97
N PHE A 404 -9.69 -3.83 11.86
CA PHE A 404 -10.19 -5.21 12.08
C PHE A 404 -10.71 -5.49 13.50
N VAL A 405 -10.24 -4.77 14.51
CA VAL A 405 -10.74 -4.78 15.89
C VAL A 405 -10.91 -3.34 16.31
N ARG A 406 -11.99 -2.98 16.98
CA ARG A 406 -12.23 -1.63 17.53
C ARG A 406 -11.85 -1.55 19.00
N ALA A 407 -11.64 -0.36 19.53
CA ALA A 407 -11.47 -0.14 20.97
C ALA A 407 -12.66 0.59 21.60
N ARG A 408 -12.95 0.28 22.87
CA ARG A 408 -13.83 1.14 23.70
C ARG A 408 -13.20 2.51 23.97
N GLY A 409 -11.88 2.55 24.08
CA GLY A 409 -11.11 3.76 24.32
C GLY A 409 -10.71 4.51 23.04
N LYS A 410 -9.59 5.24 23.12
CA LYS A 410 -9.12 6.09 22.01
C LYS A 410 -8.45 5.26 20.92
N GLU A 411 -8.79 5.57 19.68
CA GLU A 411 -8.22 4.90 18.51
C GLU A 411 -7.30 5.83 17.73
N ALA A 412 -6.12 5.33 17.37
CA ALA A 412 -5.15 6.03 16.54
C ALA A 412 -4.64 5.16 15.39
N MET A 413 -4.41 5.73 14.22
CA MET A 413 -3.82 5.01 13.08
C MET A 413 -2.49 5.63 12.67
N VAL A 414 -1.51 4.79 12.38
CA VAL A 414 -0.20 5.18 11.83
C VAL A 414 0.03 4.42 10.54
N ALA A 415 0.18 5.11 9.41
CA ALA A 415 0.36 4.45 8.11
C ALA A 415 1.54 4.99 7.29
N GLY A 416 2.27 4.08 6.64
CA GLY A 416 3.39 4.43 5.77
C GLY A 416 2.91 4.89 4.40
N PHE A 417 3.62 5.83 3.76
CA PHE A 417 3.36 6.20 2.37
C PHE A 417 4.65 6.45 1.59
N TYR A 418 4.57 6.23 0.27
CA TYR A 418 5.74 6.28 -0.62
C TYR A 418 5.69 7.48 -1.58
N HIS A 419 4.53 7.70 -2.21
CA HIS A 419 4.32 8.78 -3.17
C HIS A 419 3.55 9.93 -2.53
N GLU A 420 3.97 11.15 -2.83
CA GLU A 420 3.29 12.39 -2.46
C GLU A 420 1.85 12.44 -2.99
N GLY A 421 0.96 13.09 -2.24
CA GLY A 421 -0.48 13.10 -2.40
C GLY A 421 -1.19 12.00 -1.60
N TYR A 422 -0.58 10.83 -1.42
CA TYR A 422 -1.23 9.73 -0.69
C TYR A 422 -1.27 9.97 0.84
N GLU A 423 -0.47 10.90 1.36
CA GLU A 423 -0.60 11.37 2.75
C GLU A 423 -2.00 11.95 3.02
N GLU A 424 -2.53 12.76 2.11
CA GLU A 424 -3.85 13.38 2.26
C GLU A 424 -4.95 12.33 2.16
N SER A 425 -4.86 11.43 1.17
CA SER A 425 -5.83 10.35 0.99
C SER A 425 -5.89 9.42 2.21
N LEU A 426 -4.75 9.02 2.76
CA LEU A 426 -4.70 8.17 3.96
C LEU A 426 -5.30 8.88 5.18
N LEU A 427 -4.95 10.17 5.40
CA LEU A 427 -5.52 10.94 6.50
C LEU A 427 -7.03 11.17 6.33
N MET A 428 -7.50 11.35 5.10
CA MET A 428 -8.93 11.40 4.78
C MET A 428 -9.63 10.10 5.16
N LEU A 429 -9.09 8.94 4.78
CA LEU A 429 -9.64 7.63 5.14
C LEU A 429 -9.67 7.42 6.66
N MET A 430 -8.60 7.76 7.37
CA MET A 430 -8.56 7.69 8.83
C MET A 430 -9.66 8.56 9.48
N LYS A 431 -9.90 9.77 8.97
CA LYS A 431 -11.00 10.64 9.44
C LYS A 431 -12.36 10.01 9.16
N ARG A 432 -12.56 9.42 7.97
CA ARG A 432 -13.82 8.76 7.59
C ARG A 432 -14.12 7.51 8.41
N ARG A 433 -13.09 6.85 8.96
CA ARG A 433 -13.24 5.74 9.92
C ARG A 433 -13.56 6.19 11.35
N GLY A 434 -13.59 7.51 11.63
CA GLY A 434 -13.84 8.01 12.97
C GLY A 434 -12.65 7.83 13.93
N ILE A 435 -11.43 7.70 13.39
CA ILE A 435 -10.22 7.60 14.22
C ILE A 435 -9.96 8.93 14.93
N HIS A 436 -9.52 8.86 16.19
CA HIS A 436 -9.31 10.04 17.03
C HIS A 436 -8.02 10.78 16.65
N SER A 437 -6.98 10.04 16.26
CA SER A 437 -5.69 10.58 15.82
C SER A 437 -5.12 9.79 14.65
N GLY A 438 -4.74 10.47 13.58
CA GLY A 438 -4.10 9.87 12.41
C GLY A 438 -2.69 10.41 12.21
N LEU A 439 -1.76 9.55 11.86
CA LEU A 439 -0.38 9.89 11.49
C LEU A 439 0.01 9.13 10.22
N VAL A 440 0.56 9.84 9.25
CA VAL A 440 1.16 9.23 8.06
C VAL A 440 2.63 9.58 7.99
N VAL A 441 3.45 8.58 7.67
CA VAL A 441 4.91 8.68 7.72
C VAL A 441 5.49 8.33 6.36
N LYS A 442 6.37 9.19 5.85
CA LYS A 442 7.24 8.88 4.71
C LYS A 442 8.54 8.27 5.23
N GLY A 443 8.50 6.99 5.60
CA GLY A 443 9.68 6.27 6.05
C GLY A 443 10.47 5.65 4.89
N GLU A 444 11.52 4.91 5.25
CA GLU A 444 12.34 4.17 4.29
C GLU A 444 11.47 3.19 3.51
N GLU A 445 11.59 3.22 2.18
CA GLU A 445 10.77 2.38 1.28
C GLU A 445 9.25 2.55 1.40
N GLY A 446 8.79 3.64 2.05
CA GLY A 446 7.39 3.91 2.33
C GLY A 446 6.84 3.19 3.56
N ALA A 447 7.71 2.52 4.33
CA ALA A 447 7.40 1.92 5.62
C ALA A 447 7.26 2.98 6.74
N LEU A 448 6.99 2.55 7.97
CA LEU A 448 6.98 3.43 9.14
C LEU A 448 8.38 3.65 9.74
N SER A 449 9.36 2.80 9.37
CA SER A 449 10.76 2.96 9.76
C SER A 449 11.30 4.31 9.31
N MET A 450 11.67 5.15 10.28
CA MET A 450 12.38 6.41 10.05
C MET A 450 13.90 6.17 10.04
N THR A 451 14.64 7.14 9.49
CA THR A 451 16.09 7.12 9.41
C THR A 451 16.73 8.19 10.30
N THR A 452 17.91 7.90 10.85
CA THR A 452 18.76 8.90 11.53
C THR A 452 19.64 9.67 10.54
N ARG A 453 19.68 9.26 9.27
CA ARG A 453 20.55 9.84 8.26
C ARG A 453 20.22 11.31 8.02
N LEU A 454 21.26 12.16 7.91
CA LEU A 454 21.09 13.54 7.45
C LEU A 454 20.47 13.59 6.06
N ARG A 455 19.52 14.50 5.89
CA ARG A 455 18.93 14.78 4.60
C ARG A 455 20.02 15.17 3.60
N SER A 456 20.00 14.56 2.42
CA SER A 456 20.91 14.95 1.35
C SER A 456 20.59 16.37 0.88
N PRO A 457 21.58 17.28 0.80
CA PRO A 457 21.36 18.65 0.30
C PRO A 457 20.85 18.68 -1.15
N ASN A 458 21.08 17.60 -1.91
CA ASN A 458 20.70 17.49 -3.32
C ASN A 458 19.30 16.90 -3.53
N ALA A 459 18.57 16.56 -2.46
CA ALA A 459 17.20 16.04 -2.55
C ALA A 459 16.19 17.18 -2.76
N SER A 460 15.97 17.57 -4.02
CA SER A 460 15.19 18.75 -4.38
C SER A 460 13.75 18.50 -4.84
N LYS A 461 13.26 17.24 -4.88
CA LYS A 461 11.90 16.93 -5.34
C LYS A 461 11.10 16.09 -4.36
N GLY A 462 9.96 16.63 -3.94
CA GLY A 462 8.92 16.00 -3.13
C GLY A 462 9.23 15.94 -1.64
N LEU A 463 8.29 15.35 -0.88
CA LEU A 463 8.41 15.22 0.58
C LEU A 463 9.66 14.39 0.98
N PRO A 464 10.43 14.79 2.00
CA PRO A 464 11.62 14.06 2.43
C PRO A 464 11.27 12.76 3.16
N VAL A 465 12.24 11.84 3.27
CA VAL A 465 12.15 10.72 4.24
C VAL A 465 12.12 11.34 5.65
N ASN A 466 11.37 10.72 6.56
CA ASN A 466 10.98 11.23 7.89
C ASN A 466 9.94 12.36 7.88
N TYR A 467 9.37 12.68 6.73
CA TYR A 467 8.20 13.56 6.71
C TYR A 467 7.00 12.87 7.36
N CYS A 468 6.35 13.58 8.26
CA CYS A 468 5.16 13.16 8.97
C CYS A 468 4.05 14.19 8.76
N SER A 469 2.83 13.71 8.56
CA SER A 469 1.62 14.54 8.58
C SER A 469 0.53 13.85 9.38
N GLY A 470 -0.32 14.61 10.05
CA GLY A 470 -1.29 14.02 10.95
C GLY A 470 -2.41 14.94 11.40
N PHE A 471 -3.30 14.36 12.19
CA PHE A 471 -4.32 15.08 12.92
C PHE A 471 -4.56 14.46 14.30
N ARG A 472 -5.10 15.26 15.22
CA ARG A 472 -5.62 14.80 16.52
C ARG A 472 -6.94 15.49 16.85
N SER A 473 -7.88 14.75 17.43
CA SER A 473 -9.11 15.33 17.98
C SER A 473 -8.81 16.20 19.20
N LEU A 474 -9.44 17.38 19.27
CA LEU A 474 -9.36 18.29 20.42
C LEU A 474 -10.42 17.99 21.51
N SER A 475 -11.40 17.13 21.21
CA SER A 475 -12.48 16.74 22.14
C SER A 475 -12.54 15.22 22.32
N MET A 476 -12.98 14.80 23.52
CA MET A 476 -13.31 13.40 23.86
C MET A 476 -14.71 12.98 23.38
N ALA A 477 -15.55 13.94 22.93
CA ALA A 477 -16.88 13.63 22.42
C ALA A 477 -16.78 12.82 21.12
N SER A 478 -17.67 11.83 20.98
CA SER A 478 -17.58 10.75 19.98
C SER A 478 -17.27 11.24 18.56
N ALA A 479 -16.32 10.58 17.90
CA ALA A 479 -15.88 10.87 16.54
C ALA A 479 -16.93 10.61 15.43
N PHE A 480 -18.20 10.43 15.79
CA PHE A 480 -19.32 10.07 14.92
C PHE A 480 -20.11 11.27 14.35
N GLU A 481 -19.85 12.50 14.82
CA GLU A 481 -20.43 13.69 14.17
C GLU A 481 -19.58 14.07 12.95
N LEU A 482 -20.15 13.86 11.76
CA LEU A 482 -19.48 14.02 10.47
C LEU A 482 -18.90 15.43 10.24
N ASP A 483 -19.43 16.46 10.93
CA ASP A 483 -19.07 17.88 10.74
C ASP A 483 -18.74 18.65 12.03
N GLY A 484 -18.65 17.99 13.21
CA GLY A 484 -18.53 18.66 14.51
C GLY A 484 -17.20 18.52 15.26
N VAL A 485 -16.33 17.57 14.87
CA VAL A 485 -15.10 17.29 15.64
C VAL A 485 -13.99 18.24 15.22
N LEU A 486 -13.67 19.21 16.07
CA LEU A 486 -12.49 20.06 15.92
C LEU A 486 -11.22 19.19 15.95
N ARG A 487 -10.55 19.10 14.79
CA ARG A 487 -9.29 18.37 14.63
C ARG A 487 -8.17 19.35 14.38
N GLN A 488 -7.06 19.19 15.09
CA GLN A 488 -5.83 19.93 14.83
C GLN A 488 -4.95 19.11 13.89
N SER A 489 -4.68 19.63 12.70
CA SER A 489 -3.72 19.07 11.77
C SER A 489 -2.31 19.59 12.02
N PHE A 490 -1.31 18.78 11.67
CA PHE A 490 0.10 19.14 11.76
C PHE A 490 0.92 18.43 10.68
N SER A 491 2.08 18.99 10.36
CA SER A 491 3.09 18.39 9.52
C SER A 491 4.48 18.70 10.09
N ILE A 492 5.38 17.73 10.08
CA ILE A 492 6.73 17.88 10.62
C ILE A 492 7.71 16.99 9.85
N GLU A 493 8.91 17.50 9.59
CA GLU A 493 10.06 16.70 9.18
C GLU A 493 10.82 16.30 10.45
N VAL A 494 10.85 15.00 10.77
CA VAL A 494 11.50 14.51 11.98
C VAL A 494 13.00 14.41 11.74
N ASN A 495 13.78 15.22 12.47
CA ASN A 495 15.23 15.13 12.51
C ASN A 495 15.68 14.41 13.80
N ALA A 496 16.47 13.35 13.65
CA ALA A 496 16.98 12.57 14.77
C ALA A 496 17.83 13.40 15.75
N GLN A 497 18.52 14.45 15.25
CA GLN A 497 19.32 15.35 16.08
C GLN A 497 18.48 16.15 17.09
N ASP A 498 17.23 16.47 16.75
CA ASP A 498 16.31 17.19 17.66
C ASP A 498 15.98 16.35 18.91
N PHE A 499 16.22 15.03 18.83
CA PHE A 499 16.01 14.06 19.91
C PHE A 499 17.33 13.55 20.51
N GLY A 500 18.47 14.15 20.15
CA GLY A 500 19.79 13.78 20.68
C GLY A 500 20.39 12.51 20.06
N PHE A 501 19.88 12.07 18.91
CA PHE A 501 20.48 10.96 18.16
C PHE A 501 21.46 11.50 17.12
N GLU A 502 22.69 11.01 17.18
CA GLU A 502 23.69 11.30 16.16
C GLU A 502 23.27 10.71 14.80
N PRO A 503 23.47 11.44 13.69
CA PRO A 503 23.14 10.91 12.38
C PRO A 503 23.99 9.70 12.04
N THR A 504 23.33 8.63 11.61
CA THR A 504 23.99 7.40 11.17
C THR A 504 23.43 6.95 9.84
N ASP A 505 24.21 6.16 9.11
CA ASP A 505 23.68 5.48 7.93
C ASP A 505 22.62 4.46 8.36
N THR A 506 21.55 4.38 7.58
CA THR A 506 20.50 3.40 7.80
C THR A 506 21.03 2.00 7.47
N PRO A 507 20.97 1.04 8.40
CA PRO A 507 21.34 -0.34 8.12
C PRO A 507 20.55 -0.88 6.93
N ARG A 508 21.27 -1.36 5.93
CA ARG A 508 20.68 -1.99 4.74
C ARG A 508 20.67 -3.50 4.89
N THR A 509 19.60 -4.12 4.42
CA THR A 509 19.38 -5.56 4.44
C THR A 509 19.48 -6.19 3.06
N ASP A 510 19.84 -5.42 2.03
CA ASP A 510 19.96 -5.95 0.67
C ASP A 510 21.24 -6.77 0.47
N ARG A 511 21.14 -7.81 -0.37
CA ARG A 511 22.22 -8.78 -0.65
C ARG A 511 23.51 -8.14 -1.20
N SER A 512 23.48 -6.89 -1.66
CA SER A 512 24.68 -6.12 -2.02
C SER A 512 25.60 -5.84 -0.84
N VAL A 513 25.09 -5.82 0.40
CA VAL A 513 25.89 -5.61 1.61
C VAL A 513 26.69 -6.87 1.96
N CYS A 514 26.11 -8.07 1.79
CA CYS A 514 26.80 -9.36 2.02
C CYS A 514 27.92 -9.67 1.03
N LYS A 515 28.07 -8.90 -0.06
CA LYS A 515 29.18 -9.04 -1.02
C LYS A 515 30.43 -8.24 -0.65
N LYS A 516 30.41 -7.46 0.42
CA LYS A 516 31.63 -6.86 0.96
C LYS A 516 32.27 -7.86 1.93
N PRO A 517 33.46 -8.41 1.64
CA PRO A 517 34.17 -9.19 2.64
C PRO A 517 34.47 -8.30 3.84
N ASP A 518 34.25 -8.84 5.04
CA ASP A 518 34.64 -8.19 6.30
C ASP A 518 36.14 -7.84 6.25
N PRO A 519 36.54 -6.59 6.50
CA PRO A 519 37.97 -6.23 6.58
C PRO A 519 38.66 -6.87 7.79
N LEU A 520 37.91 -7.48 8.71
CA LEU A 520 38.43 -8.15 9.91
C LEU A 520 38.89 -9.60 9.68
N HIS A 521 38.68 -10.18 8.49
CA HIS A 521 39.13 -11.55 8.17
C HIS A 521 40.44 -11.63 7.36
N LEU A 522 41.07 -10.50 7.04
CA LEU A 522 42.34 -10.46 6.29
C LEU A 522 43.60 -10.30 7.15
N SER A 523 43.49 -10.19 8.47
CA SER A 523 44.65 -10.04 9.37
C SER A 523 45.04 -11.30 10.16
N SER A 524 44.36 -12.45 9.98
CA SER A 524 44.70 -13.69 10.71
C SER A 524 45.29 -14.82 9.83
N MET A 525 45.74 -14.50 8.62
CA MET A 525 46.45 -15.44 7.75
C MET A 525 47.77 -14.85 7.23
N LYS A 526 48.59 -14.29 8.13
CA LYS A 526 50.03 -14.11 7.95
C LYS A 526 50.73 -14.08 9.31
N SER A 527 51.00 -15.26 9.84
CA SER A 527 52.10 -15.56 10.78
C SER A 527 52.23 -17.06 10.88
#